data_AF-A0A7J0E1Y3-F1
#
_entry.id   AF-A0A7J0E1Y3-F1
#
_cell.length_a   1.000
_cell.length_b   1.000
_cell.length_c   1.000
_cell.angle_alpha   90.00
_cell.angle_beta   90.00
_cell.angle_gamma   90.00
#
_symmetry.space_group_name_H-M   'P 1'
#
loop_
_entity.id
_entity.type
_entity.pdbx_description
1 polymer ?
#
loop_
_entity_poly.entity_id
_entity_poly.type
_entity_poly.pdbx_seq_one_letter_code
_entity_poly.pdbx_strand_id
1 'polypeptide(L)'
;MEMQNDFLPNFTLCNTTQRFVRSSKVPLAPVQKPSTPYAKANFYCGTEDLNSAHQTFARLHSGFVGMPHMLSIVKLLGSRSLPWLIRALLDHVSNKITTLEPMIIGLQEALPKSIGLLPFDGGVTGCLRLVKEHLNWGSKSELKAEILRGIKEIGSVLYWMGLLDIALREVDTTHFMQTAPWLGLIPGADGQILQSQEGGDSPIVTLFNSATAATVSNPGLSNPTSFYTISKQAEAADLLYKANMNTGSVLEYALAFTSAALDKYCGKWSVAPKTGFIDITTVKDFYRIFSGLQIEYLEESVQEPPSNHEVLGDSIAWGGCTVIYLLGQQLHFELFDFSYQVLNVAEVEAASITQPNKNAPIAQEHENPSSAIFDITVFCISIPRRSRELYDNLQALGFFPRRPARSRDIPRSIRELSVKLLALGIFSRDPSRYRRALYDIPAHCVHH
;
A
#
# COMPACT_ATOMS: atom_id res chain seq x y z
N MET A 1 7.71 -19.13 -0.44
CA MET A 1 8.41 -19.58 -1.66
C MET A 1 7.84 -18.89 -2.90
N GLU A 2 6.57 -19.09 -3.27
CA GLU A 2 5.96 -18.41 -4.44
C GLU A 2 6.00 -16.87 -4.36
N MET A 3 5.74 -16.29 -3.19
CA MET A 3 5.76 -14.82 -3.03
C MET A 3 7.13 -14.20 -3.38
N GLN A 4 8.21 -14.74 -2.83
CA GLN A 4 9.56 -14.21 -3.00
C GLN A 4 10.18 -14.61 -4.35
N ASN A 5 9.94 -15.85 -4.81
CA ASN A 5 10.63 -16.39 -5.97
C ASN A 5 9.92 -16.09 -7.30
N ASP A 6 8.61 -15.85 -7.29
CA ASP A 6 7.82 -15.62 -8.50
C ASP A 6 7.03 -14.31 -8.46
N PHE A 7 6.21 -14.11 -7.43
CA PHE A 7 5.29 -12.97 -7.40
C PHE A 7 6.02 -11.62 -7.38
N LEU A 8 6.85 -11.38 -6.35
CA LEU A 8 7.55 -10.11 -6.15
C LEU A 8 8.47 -9.72 -7.32
N PRO A 9 9.27 -10.61 -7.92
CA PRO A 9 10.07 -10.23 -9.09
C PRO A 9 9.21 -10.06 -10.36
N ASN A 10 8.25 -10.95 -10.62
CA ASN A 10 7.67 -11.08 -11.96
C ASN A 10 6.30 -10.42 -12.16
N PHE A 11 5.62 -9.93 -11.12
CA PHE A 11 4.30 -9.31 -11.26
C PHE A 11 4.33 -7.80 -11.16
N THR A 12 3.51 -7.12 -11.94
CA THR A 12 3.41 -5.66 -12.01
C THR A 12 2.03 -5.23 -11.54
N LEU A 13 1.97 -4.17 -10.74
CA LEU A 13 0.69 -3.62 -10.28
C LEU A 13 0.08 -2.71 -11.33
N CYS A 14 -1.22 -2.87 -11.56
CA CYS A 14 -2.10 -1.87 -12.16
C CYS A 14 -3.07 -1.37 -11.08
N ASN A 15 -2.87 -0.14 -10.62
CA ASN A 15 -3.66 0.45 -9.55
C ASN A 15 -5.13 0.63 -9.96
N THR A 16 -5.39 1.01 -11.22
CA THR A 16 -6.75 1.21 -11.77
C THR A 16 -7.60 -0.05 -11.69
N THR A 17 -7.01 -1.22 -11.97
CA THR A 17 -7.73 -2.50 -11.91
C THR A 17 -7.59 -3.19 -10.56
N GLN A 18 -6.75 -2.65 -9.66
CA GLN A 18 -6.37 -3.24 -8.38
C GLN A 18 -5.85 -4.68 -8.52
N ARG A 19 -5.07 -4.93 -9.58
CA ARG A 19 -4.57 -6.26 -9.92
C ARG A 19 -3.08 -6.23 -10.22
N PHE A 20 -2.43 -7.30 -9.81
CA PHE A 20 -1.09 -7.64 -10.24
C PHE A 20 -1.17 -8.54 -11.47
N VAL A 21 -0.45 -8.19 -12.54
CA VAL A 21 -0.38 -8.95 -13.78
C VAL A 21 1.08 -9.34 -14.02
N ARG A 22 1.32 -10.57 -14.49
CA ARG A 22 2.68 -11.01 -14.81
C ARG A 22 3.29 -10.11 -15.89
N SER A 23 4.52 -9.68 -15.67
CA SER A 23 5.31 -8.93 -16.64
C SER A 23 5.49 -9.76 -17.92
N SER A 24 5.47 -9.11 -19.07
CA SER A 24 5.68 -9.74 -20.38
C SER A 24 7.11 -10.25 -20.59
N LYS A 25 8.06 -9.82 -19.75
CA LYS A 25 9.45 -10.29 -19.81
C LYS A 25 9.59 -11.72 -19.26
N VAL A 26 10.46 -12.49 -19.90
CA VAL A 26 10.87 -13.83 -19.43
C VAL A 26 11.50 -13.68 -18.04
N PRO A 27 11.04 -14.45 -17.03
CA PRO A 27 11.65 -14.43 -15.70
C PRO A 27 13.16 -14.66 -15.78
N LEU A 28 13.94 -13.83 -15.07
CA LEU A 28 15.40 -13.94 -15.03
C LEU A 28 15.88 -15.32 -14.56
N ALA A 29 15.07 -16.00 -13.74
CA ALA A 29 15.24 -17.39 -13.38
C ALA A 29 13.90 -18.14 -13.58
N PRO A 30 13.84 -19.17 -14.43
CA PRO A 30 12.65 -20.00 -14.51
C PRO A 30 12.44 -20.70 -13.18
N VAL A 31 11.29 -20.46 -12.55
CA VAL A 31 10.88 -21.20 -11.34
C VAL A 31 10.60 -22.63 -11.77
N GLN A 32 11.52 -23.55 -11.49
CA GLN A 32 11.28 -24.98 -11.70
C GLN A 32 10.12 -25.43 -10.78
N LYS A 33 8.95 -25.62 -11.38
CA LYS A 33 7.80 -26.19 -10.68
C LYS A 33 7.86 -27.72 -10.78
N PRO A 34 7.73 -28.45 -9.67
CA PRO A 34 7.64 -29.90 -9.73
C PRO A 34 6.42 -30.30 -10.56
N SER A 35 6.55 -31.35 -11.37
CA SER A 35 5.43 -31.89 -12.15
C SER A 35 4.32 -32.34 -11.21
N THR A 36 3.08 -31.97 -11.51
CA THR A 36 1.92 -32.46 -10.76
C THR A 36 1.81 -33.98 -10.93
N PRO A 37 1.79 -34.77 -9.84
CA PRO A 37 1.63 -36.21 -9.95
C PRO A 37 0.28 -36.56 -10.55
N TYR A 38 0.24 -37.59 -11.38
CA TYR A 38 -1.00 -38.08 -11.96
C TYR A 38 -1.93 -38.63 -10.86
N ALA A 39 -3.19 -38.20 -10.86
CA ALA A 39 -4.25 -38.80 -10.05
C ALA A 39 -5.49 -39.09 -10.93
N LYS A 40 -6.25 -40.10 -10.54
CA LYS A 40 -7.52 -40.43 -11.21
C LYS A 40 -8.55 -39.31 -11.00
N ALA A 41 -9.49 -39.16 -11.94
CA ALA A 41 -10.47 -38.05 -11.93
C ALA A 41 -11.29 -37.94 -10.63
N ASN A 42 -11.55 -39.07 -9.97
CA ASN A 42 -12.27 -39.15 -8.70
C ASN A 42 -11.50 -38.55 -7.49
N PHE A 43 -10.20 -38.32 -7.61
CA PHE A 43 -9.42 -37.57 -6.62
C PHE A 43 -9.45 -36.04 -6.84
N TYR A 44 -10.08 -35.58 -7.93
CA TYR A 44 -10.27 -34.17 -8.26
C TYR A 44 -11.74 -33.78 -8.18
N CYS A 45 -12.39 -33.49 -9.32
CA CYS A 45 -13.79 -33.04 -9.41
C CYS A 45 -14.76 -34.17 -9.76
N GLY A 46 -14.33 -35.44 -9.70
CA GLY A 46 -15.18 -36.61 -9.90
C GLY A 46 -14.99 -37.27 -11.26
N THR A 47 -15.28 -36.56 -12.35
CA THR A 47 -15.16 -37.05 -13.75
C THR A 47 -14.21 -36.18 -14.57
N GLU A 48 -13.75 -36.67 -15.73
CA GLU A 48 -12.89 -35.90 -16.64
C GLU A 48 -13.57 -34.64 -17.16
N ASP A 49 -14.87 -34.73 -17.50
CA ASP A 49 -15.67 -33.57 -17.92
C ASP A 49 -15.74 -32.51 -16.82
N LEU A 50 -15.97 -32.92 -15.56
CA LEU A 50 -15.99 -32.00 -14.43
C LEU A 50 -14.62 -31.39 -14.16
N ASN A 51 -13.54 -32.15 -14.32
CA ASN A 51 -12.18 -31.62 -14.20
C ASN A 51 -11.90 -30.55 -15.26
N SER A 52 -12.28 -30.80 -16.51
CA SER A 52 -12.14 -29.86 -17.63
C SER A 52 -12.94 -28.58 -17.40
N ALA A 53 -14.19 -28.72 -16.92
CA ALA A 53 -15.04 -27.58 -16.56
C ALA A 53 -14.44 -26.72 -15.44
N HIS A 54 -14.00 -27.34 -14.34
CA HIS A 54 -13.36 -26.62 -13.22
C HIS A 54 -12.02 -25.99 -13.64
N GLN A 55 -11.23 -26.65 -14.48
CA GLN A 55 -10.00 -26.08 -15.00
C GLN A 55 -10.27 -24.83 -15.85
N THR A 56 -11.31 -24.86 -16.68
CA THR A 56 -11.72 -23.72 -17.50
C THR A 56 -12.15 -22.54 -16.63
N PHE A 57 -12.91 -22.79 -15.56
CA PHE A 57 -13.27 -21.77 -14.57
C PHE A 57 -12.03 -21.21 -13.86
N ALA A 58 -11.13 -22.07 -13.39
CA ALA A 58 -9.91 -21.65 -12.69
C ALA A 58 -8.97 -20.81 -13.58
N ARG A 59 -8.94 -21.05 -14.90
CA ARG A 59 -8.16 -20.25 -15.87
C ARG A 59 -8.58 -18.78 -15.91
N LEU A 60 -9.82 -18.44 -15.55
CA LEU A 60 -10.25 -17.04 -15.45
C LEU A 60 -9.47 -16.26 -14.39
N HIS A 61 -8.88 -16.96 -13.42
CA HIS A 61 -8.11 -16.39 -12.32
C HIS A 61 -6.59 -16.52 -12.52
N SER A 62 -6.09 -17.23 -13.54
CA SER A 62 -4.64 -17.46 -13.69
C SER A 62 -3.87 -16.28 -14.29
N GLY A 63 -4.56 -15.31 -14.89
CA GLY A 63 -3.92 -14.17 -15.56
C GLY A 63 -3.52 -13.02 -14.63
N PHE A 64 -3.92 -13.05 -13.37
CA PHE A 64 -3.67 -11.95 -12.43
C PHE A 64 -3.70 -12.41 -10.97
N VAL A 65 -3.26 -11.55 -10.05
CA VAL A 65 -3.48 -11.67 -8.60
C VAL A 65 -4.22 -10.42 -8.11
N GLY A 66 -5.22 -10.57 -7.25
CA GLY A 66 -6.11 -9.48 -6.83
C GLY A 66 -7.08 -9.94 -5.74
N MET A 67 -8.18 -9.21 -5.52
CA MET A 67 -9.08 -9.44 -4.38
C MET A 67 -9.61 -10.89 -4.24
N PRO A 68 -10.05 -11.59 -5.30
CA PRO A 68 -10.50 -12.98 -5.17
C PRO A 68 -9.42 -13.93 -4.61
N HIS A 69 -8.16 -13.65 -4.94
CA HIS A 69 -7.00 -14.38 -4.45
C HIS A 69 -6.73 -14.06 -2.98
N MET A 70 -6.83 -12.78 -2.58
CA MET A 70 -6.66 -12.39 -1.17
C MET A 70 -7.71 -13.03 -0.27
N LEU A 71 -8.98 -13.02 -0.68
CA LEU A 71 -10.05 -13.70 0.04
C LEU A 71 -9.78 -15.21 0.19
N SER A 72 -9.26 -15.85 -0.87
CA SER A 72 -8.88 -17.26 -0.83
C SER A 72 -7.70 -17.51 0.13
N ILE A 73 -6.69 -16.64 0.12
CA ILE A 73 -5.53 -16.71 1.03
C ILE A 73 -5.98 -16.56 2.49
N VAL A 74 -6.84 -15.58 2.80
CA VAL A 74 -7.37 -15.38 4.15
C VAL A 74 -8.12 -16.62 4.63
N LYS A 75 -8.99 -17.17 3.78
CA LYS A 75 -9.78 -18.38 4.11
C LYS A 75 -8.92 -19.62 4.32
N LEU A 76 -7.91 -19.83 3.48
CA LEU A 76 -7.06 -21.03 3.52
C LEU A 76 -6.01 -20.98 4.63
N LEU A 77 -5.39 -19.83 4.86
CA LEU A 77 -4.36 -19.69 5.90
C LEU A 77 -4.97 -19.52 7.29
N GLY A 78 -6.10 -18.82 7.39
CA GLY A 78 -6.75 -18.48 8.64
C GLY A 78 -5.88 -17.64 9.59
N SER A 79 -6.41 -17.35 10.77
CA SER A 79 -5.76 -16.50 11.78
C SER A 79 -4.45 -17.08 12.34
N ARG A 80 -4.23 -18.38 12.23
CA ARG A 80 -3.02 -19.05 12.74
C ARG A 80 -1.81 -18.86 11.81
N SER A 81 -1.99 -19.02 10.50
CA SER A 81 -0.86 -19.06 9.56
C SER A 81 -0.63 -17.71 8.86
N LEU A 82 -1.67 -16.88 8.72
CA LEU A 82 -1.57 -15.59 8.06
C LEU A 82 -0.52 -14.65 8.70
N PRO A 83 -0.37 -14.55 10.03
CA PRO A 83 0.66 -13.70 10.64
C PRO A 83 2.10 -14.06 10.22
N TRP A 84 2.38 -15.34 9.95
CA TRP A 84 3.69 -15.79 9.49
C TRP A 84 3.99 -15.30 8.07
N LEU A 85 2.99 -15.32 7.19
CA LEU A 85 3.11 -14.76 5.84
C LEU A 85 3.36 -13.25 5.91
N ILE A 86 2.58 -12.53 6.74
CA ILE A 86 2.75 -11.10 6.94
C ILE A 86 4.18 -10.79 7.42
N ARG A 87 4.65 -11.50 8.45
CA ARG A 87 5.99 -11.32 9.01
C ARG A 87 7.09 -11.54 7.97
N ALA A 88 7.00 -12.60 7.17
CA ALA A 88 7.98 -12.92 6.14
C ALA A 88 8.04 -11.85 5.03
N LEU A 89 6.90 -11.27 4.65
CA LEU A 89 6.84 -10.17 3.68
C LEU A 89 7.41 -8.86 4.26
N LEU A 90 7.20 -8.60 5.55
CA LEU A 90 7.80 -7.45 6.23
C LEU A 90 9.32 -7.60 6.40
N ASP A 91 9.81 -8.81 6.70
CA ASP A 91 11.25 -9.11 6.65
C ASP A 91 11.84 -8.84 5.27
N HIS A 92 11.12 -9.21 4.21
CA HIS A 92 11.54 -8.91 2.84
C HIS A 92 11.68 -7.41 2.59
N VAL A 93 10.73 -6.59 3.05
CA VAL A 93 10.80 -5.12 2.95
C VAL A 93 12.03 -4.58 3.69
N SER A 94 12.27 -5.02 4.93
CA SER A 94 13.44 -4.60 5.73
C SER A 94 14.76 -4.97 5.05
N ASN A 95 14.84 -6.19 4.50
CA ASN A 95 16.01 -6.66 3.76
C ASN A 95 16.24 -5.83 2.50
N LYS A 96 15.19 -5.55 1.71
CA LYS A 96 15.31 -4.72 0.51
C LYS A 96 15.75 -3.30 0.84
N ILE A 97 15.21 -2.67 1.89
CA ILE A 97 15.69 -1.36 2.37
C ILE A 97 17.18 -1.41 2.69
N THR A 98 17.63 -2.45 3.40
CA THR A 98 19.03 -2.65 3.76
C THR A 98 19.93 -2.80 2.52
N THR A 99 19.49 -3.57 1.53
CA THR A 99 20.24 -3.80 0.28
C THR A 99 20.28 -2.54 -0.60
N LEU A 100 19.19 -1.76 -0.63
CA LEU A 100 19.09 -0.53 -1.42
C LEU A 100 19.98 0.60 -0.91
N GLU A 101 20.31 0.62 0.38
CA GLU A 101 21.07 1.71 0.97
C GLU A 101 22.42 2.04 0.33
N PRO A 102 23.36 1.10 0.19
CA PRO A 102 24.64 1.42 -0.45
C PRO A 102 24.45 1.84 -1.92
N MET A 103 23.40 1.34 -2.59
CA MET A 103 23.09 1.70 -3.98
C MET A 103 22.59 3.14 -4.10
N ILE A 104 21.68 3.54 -3.21
CA ILE A 104 21.16 4.91 -3.13
C ILE A 104 22.29 5.88 -2.82
N ILE A 105 23.20 5.52 -1.90
CA ILE A 105 24.39 6.34 -1.62
C ILE A 105 25.26 6.49 -2.87
N GLY A 106 25.47 5.42 -3.64
CA GLY A 106 26.21 5.50 -4.90
C GLY A 106 25.60 6.45 -5.94
N LEU A 107 24.27 6.62 -5.95
CA LEU A 107 23.61 7.64 -6.77
C LEU A 107 23.73 9.05 -6.17
N GLN A 108 23.60 9.19 -4.85
CA GLN A 108 23.79 10.47 -4.14
C GLN A 108 25.19 11.05 -4.38
N GLU A 109 26.22 10.21 -4.38
CA GLU A 109 27.63 10.63 -4.59
C GLU A 109 27.90 11.10 -6.03
N ALA A 110 27.07 10.70 -7.00
CA ALA A 110 27.19 11.13 -8.38
C ALA A 110 26.51 12.50 -8.64
N LEU A 111 25.63 12.95 -7.75
CA LEU A 111 24.95 14.23 -7.88
C LEU A 111 25.88 15.42 -7.56
N PRO A 112 25.63 16.61 -8.16
CA PRO A 112 26.34 17.83 -7.80
C PRO A 112 26.06 18.21 -6.34
N LYS A 113 26.88 19.12 -5.78
CA LYS A 113 26.77 19.55 -4.37
C LYS A 113 25.44 20.21 -4.02
N SER A 114 24.76 20.78 -5.01
CA SER A 114 23.50 21.51 -4.88
C SER A 114 22.75 21.46 -6.21
N ILE A 115 21.44 21.22 -6.17
CA ILE A 115 20.58 21.32 -7.35
C ILE A 115 19.48 22.33 -7.05
N GLY A 116 19.41 23.42 -7.83
CA GLY A 116 18.36 24.44 -7.70
C GLY A 116 17.07 24.08 -8.43
N LEU A 117 16.18 25.07 -8.54
CA LEU A 117 14.99 24.98 -9.41
C LEU A 117 15.39 25.07 -10.88
N LEU A 118 14.63 24.40 -11.75
CA LEU A 118 14.85 24.47 -13.19
C LEU A 118 14.44 25.86 -13.74
N PRO A 119 15.27 26.51 -14.57
CA PRO A 119 14.94 27.80 -15.17
C PRO A 119 13.92 27.64 -16.30
N PHE A 120 12.97 28.57 -16.40
CA PHE A 120 11.95 28.57 -17.46
C PHE A 120 12.52 28.97 -18.84
N ASP A 121 13.63 29.71 -18.88
CA ASP A 121 14.19 30.31 -20.11
C ASP A 121 14.61 29.28 -21.16
N GLY A 122 14.87 28.03 -20.76
CA GLY A 122 15.28 26.94 -21.64
C GLY A 122 14.13 26.12 -22.23
N GLY A 123 12.88 26.42 -21.85
CA GLY A 123 11.72 25.57 -22.17
C GLY A 123 11.87 24.13 -21.68
N VAL A 124 10.93 23.27 -22.07
CA VAL A 124 10.93 21.84 -21.66
C VAL A 124 12.24 21.13 -22.05
N THR A 125 12.72 21.34 -23.28
CA THR A 125 13.95 20.70 -23.79
C THR A 125 15.19 21.13 -23.01
N GLY A 126 15.31 22.42 -22.69
CA GLY A 126 16.43 22.93 -21.88
C GLY A 126 16.41 22.38 -20.47
N CYS A 127 15.22 22.30 -19.84
CA CYS A 127 15.05 21.72 -18.52
C CYS A 127 15.44 20.24 -18.47
N LEU A 128 14.98 19.43 -19.42
CA LEU A 128 15.34 18.00 -19.47
C LEU A 128 16.84 17.78 -19.65
N ARG A 129 17.49 18.58 -20.50
CA ARG A 129 18.96 18.54 -20.66
C ARG A 129 19.68 18.86 -19.34
N LEU A 130 19.26 19.91 -18.63
CA LEU A 130 19.82 20.26 -17.33
C LEU A 130 19.61 19.16 -16.29
N VAL A 131 18.43 18.52 -16.27
CA VAL A 131 18.18 17.38 -15.37
C VAL A 131 19.15 16.24 -15.67
N LYS A 132 19.32 15.84 -16.93
CA LYS A 132 20.30 14.81 -17.32
C LYS A 132 21.73 15.15 -16.89
N GLU A 133 22.14 16.40 -17.10
CA GLU A 133 23.46 16.89 -16.69
C GLU A 133 23.64 16.84 -15.17
N HIS A 134 22.61 17.19 -14.39
CA HIS A 134 22.63 17.08 -12.93
C HIS A 134 22.66 15.63 -12.42
N LEU A 135 21.90 14.72 -13.05
CA LEU A 135 21.87 13.33 -12.62
C LEU A 135 23.20 12.64 -12.92
N ASN A 136 23.73 12.80 -14.15
CA ASN A 136 24.99 12.19 -14.57
C ASN A 136 25.06 10.67 -14.26
N TRP A 137 23.94 9.97 -14.39
CA TRP A 137 23.81 8.54 -14.09
C TRP A 137 23.91 7.65 -15.33
N GLY A 138 24.26 8.18 -16.50
CA GLY A 138 24.32 7.43 -17.75
C GLY A 138 25.20 6.16 -17.69
N SER A 139 26.28 6.17 -16.92
CA SER A 139 27.17 5.01 -16.70
C SER A 139 26.70 4.02 -15.63
N LYS A 140 25.56 4.29 -14.97
CA LYS A 140 25.04 3.54 -13.80
C LYS A 140 23.72 2.81 -14.09
N SER A 141 23.48 2.42 -15.34
CA SER A 141 22.21 1.81 -15.78
C SER A 141 21.79 0.59 -14.95
N GLU A 142 22.72 -0.33 -14.68
CA GLU A 142 22.46 -1.53 -13.85
C GLU A 142 22.07 -1.17 -12.41
N LEU A 143 22.76 -0.20 -11.82
CA LEU A 143 22.46 0.28 -10.46
C LEU A 143 21.06 0.89 -10.37
N LYS A 144 20.68 1.71 -11.35
CA LYS A 144 19.33 2.29 -11.44
C LYS A 144 18.26 1.22 -11.53
N ALA A 145 18.45 0.23 -12.41
CA ALA A 145 17.51 -0.86 -12.60
C ALA A 145 17.32 -1.69 -11.32
N GLU A 146 18.40 -1.98 -10.60
CA GLU A 146 18.32 -2.73 -9.34
C GLU A 146 17.63 -1.91 -8.24
N ILE A 147 17.88 -0.61 -8.16
CA ILE A 147 17.17 0.27 -7.22
C ILE A 147 15.66 0.30 -7.54
N LEU A 148 15.30 0.50 -8.80
CA LEU A 148 13.91 0.53 -9.24
C LEU A 148 13.19 -0.81 -8.95
N ARG A 149 13.83 -1.94 -9.22
CA ARG A 149 13.31 -3.28 -8.90
C ARG A 149 13.13 -3.47 -7.40
N GLY A 150 14.10 -3.05 -6.58
CA GLY A 150 13.96 -3.10 -5.12
C GLY A 150 12.82 -2.24 -4.58
N ILE A 151 12.68 -1.00 -5.07
CA ILE A 151 11.57 -0.10 -4.71
C ILE A 151 10.23 -0.71 -5.15
N LYS A 152 10.18 -1.26 -6.36
CA LYS A 152 9.01 -1.96 -6.89
C LYS A 152 8.59 -3.14 -6.01
N GLU A 153 9.53 -3.95 -5.54
CA GLU A 153 9.22 -5.06 -4.63
C GLU A 153 8.67 -4.58 -3.29
N ILE A 154 9.26 -3.52 -2.72
CA ILE A 154 8.75 -2.87 -1.49
C ILE A 154 7.30 -2.41 -1.70
N GLY A 155 7.03 -1.67 -2.78
CA GLY A 155 5.68 -1.20 -3.09
C GLY A 155 4.69 -2.33 -3.40
N SER A 156 5.15 -3.42 -4.03
CA SER A 156 4.32 -4.62 -4.26
C SER A 156 3.88 -5.25 -2.94
N VAL A 157 4.79 -5.38 -1.97
CA VAL A 157 4.45 -5.90 -0.63
C VAL A 157 3.46 -4.97 0.07
N LEU A 158 3.71 -3.67 0.08
CA LEU A 158 2.84 -2.71 0.77
C LEU A 158 1.44 -2.66 0.17
N TYR A 159 1.32 -2.67 -1.16
CA TYR A 159 0.02 -2.76 -1.81
C TYR A 159 -0.68 -4.08 -1.53
N TRP A 160 0.08 -5.19 -1.53
CA TRP A 160 -0.44 -6.50 -1.16
C TRP A 160 -0.99 -6.50 0.27
N MET A 161 -0.32 -5.83 1.22
CA MET A 161 -0.85 -5.64 2.58
C MET A 161 -2.15 -4.84 2.59
N GLY A 162 -2.27 -3.81 1.75
CA GLY A 162 -3.51 -3.05 1.57
C GLY A 162 -4.67 -3.91 1.04
N LEU A 163 -4.41 -4.74 0.02
CA LEU A 163 -5.42 -5.69 -0.48
C LEU A 163 -5.79 -6.74 0.58
N LEU A 164 -4.81 -7.23 1.36
CA LEU A 164 -5.08 -8.13 2.47
C LEU A 164 -5.95 -7.48 3.53
N ASP A 165 -5.70 -6.22 3.86
CA ASP A 165 -6.46 -5.46 4.85
C ASP A 165 -7.92 -5.25 4.42
N ILE A 166 -8.16 -5.03 3.11
CA ILE A 166 -9.50 -5.00 2.54
C ILE A 166 -10.18 -6.37 2.66
N ALA A 167 -9.48 -7.45 2.28
CA ALA A 167 -10.02 -8.81 2.34
C ALA A 167 -10.36 -9.25 3.77
N LEU A 168 -9.51 -8.91 4.76
CA LEU A 168 -9.77 -9.18 6.17
C LEU A 168 -11.01 -8.43 6.65
N ARG A 169 -11.12 -7.13 6.34
CA ARG A 169 -12.31 -6.34 6.68
C ARG A 169 -13.60 -6.90 6.05
N GLU A 170 -13.54 -7.37 4.81
CA GLU A 170 -14.69 -8.00 4.15
C GLU A 170 -15.12 -9.30 4.85
N VAL A 171 -14.15 -10.14 5.21
CA VAL A 171 -14.39 -11.40 5.95
C VAL A 171 -14.94 -11.12 7.34
N ASP A 172 -14.33 -10.18 8.08
CA ASP A 172 -14.75 -9.79 9.43
C ASP A 172 -16.15 -9.19 9.42
N THR A 173 -16.45 -8.32 8.44
CA THR A 173 -17.79 -7.72 8.28
C THR A 173 -18.84 -8.79 7.99
N THR A 174 -18.55 -9.68 7.04
CA THR A 174 -19.48 -10.77 6.69
C THR A 174 -19.77 -11.65 7.90
N HIS A 175 -18.72 -12.00 8.64
CA HIS A 175 -18.81 -12.83 9.82
C HIS A 175 -19.53 -12.12 10.97
N PHE A 176 -19.28 -10.83 11.17
CA PHE A 176 -20.02 -10.00 12.12
C PHE A 176 -21.52 -9.98 11.80
N MET A 177 -21.89 -9.75 10.53
CA MET A 177 -23.29 -9.71 10.12
C MET A 177 -24.01 -11.05 10.35
N GLN A 178 -23.29 -12.18 10.20
CA GLN A 178 -23.84 -13.52 10.45
C GLN A 178 -23.95 -13.86 11.94
N THR A 179 -23.08 -13.31 12.78
CA THR A 179 -23.01 -13.60 14.22
C THR A 179 -23.83 -12.62 15.06
N ALA A 180 -24.03 -11.38 14.59
CA ALA A 180 -24.71 -10.32 15.31
C ALA A 180 -26.08 -10.71 15.91
N PRO A 181 -26.99 -11.41 15.19
CA PRO A 181 -28.28 -11.82 15.76
C PRO A 181 -28.13 -12.78 16.95
N TRP A 182 -27.14 -13.68 16.91
CA TRP A 182 -26.86 -14.64 17.98
C TRP A 182 -26.28 -13.98 19.22
N LEU A 183 -25.59 -12.85 19.04
CA LEU A 183 -25.02 -12.03 20.10
C LEU A 183 -26.01 -11.00 20.66
N GLY A 184 -27.21 -10.88 20.06
CA GLY A 184 -28.22 -9.90 20.46
C GLY A 184 -27.85 -8.48 20.01
N LEU A 185 -27.07 -8.34 18.93
CA LEU A 185 -26.68 -7.06 18.37
C LEU A 185 -27.66 -6.67 17.27
N ILE A 186 -28.25 -5.48 17.40
CA ILE A 186 -29.21 -4.93 16.45
C ILE A 186 -28.75 -3.56 15.96
N PRO A 187 -29.03 -3.19 14.70
CA PRO A 187 -28.69 -1.88 14.17
C PRO A 187 -29.54 -0.80 14.85
N GLY A 188 -28.89 0.27 15.31
CA GLY A 188 -29.50 1.50 15.82
C GLY A 188 -29.46 2.64 14.80
N ALA A 189 -29.90 3.83 15.23
CA ALA A 189 -29.79 5.04 14.43
C ALA A 189 -28.31 5.36 14.12
N ASP A 190 -28.05 5.92 12.93
CA ASP A 190 -26.73 6.37 12.50
C ASP A 190 -25.60 5.32 12.60
N GLY A 191 -25.93 4.03 12.43
CA GLY A 191 -24.96 2.93 12.44
C GLY A 191 -24.49 2.52 13.85
N GLN A 192 -25.17 2.96 14.91
CA GLN A 192 -24.91 2.47 16.26
C GLN A 192 -25.22 0.97 16.37
N ILE A 193 -24.43 0.24 17.15
CA ILE A 193 -24.72 -1.14 17.51
C ILE A 193 -25.44 -1.11 18.86
N LEU A 194 -26.71 -1.50 18.88
CA LEU A 194 -27.51 -1.60 20.09
C LEU A 194 -27.57 -3.06 20.55
N GLN A 195 -27.77 -3.26 21.85
CA GLN A 195 -27.98 -4.57 22.41
C GLN A 195 -29.49 -4.80 22.61
N SER A 196 -30.00 -5.93 22.15
CA SER A 196 -31.44 -6.26 22.19
C SER A 196 -31.99 -6.43 23.60
N GLN A 197 -31.12 -6.68 24.58
CA GLN A 197 -31.45 -6.77 26.00
C GLN A 197 -30.44 -5.93 26.80
N GLU A 198 -30.93 -5.00 27.61
CA GLU A 198 -30.08 -4.24 28.54
C GLU A 198 -29.54 -5.17 29.64
N GLY A 199 -28.22 -5.36 29.69
CA GLY A 199 -27.54 -6.12 30.75
C GLY A 199 -27.78 -7.64 30.77
N GLY A 200 -28.41 -8.19 29.72
CA GLY A 200 -28.72 -9.63 29.61
C GLY A 200 -27.66 -10.45 28.86
N ASP A 201 -27.66 -11.75 29.12
CA ASP A 201 -26.95 -12.75 28.32
C ASP A 201 -27.34 -12.65 26.83
N SER A 202 -26.46 -13.05 25.92
CA SER A 202 -26.83 -13.06 24.50
C SER A 202 -27.87 -14.13 24.19
N PRO A 203 -28.65 -13.98 23.09
CA PRO A 203 -29.64 -14.97 22.67
C PRO A 203 -29.11 -16.41 22.59
N ILE A 204 -27.87 -16.61 22.14
CA ILE A 204 -27.25 -17.94 22.11
C ILE A 204 -27.02 -18.50 23.53
N VAL A 205 -26.54 -17.68 24.46
CA VAL A 205 -26.33 -18.09 25.86
C VAL A 205 -27.67 -18.34 26.54
N THR A 206 -28.64 -17.45 26.39
CA THR A 206 -29.99 -17.62 26.94
C THR A 206 -30.65 -18.90 26.43
N LEU A 207 -30.53 -19.19 25.13
CA LEU A 207 -31.09 -20.40 24.52
C LEU A 207 -30.53 -21.67 25.15
N PHE A 208 -29.20 -21.80 25.23
CA PHE A 208 -28.58 -23.02 25.74
C PHE A 208 -28.65 -23.14 27.26
N ASN A 209 -28.67 -22.03 28.00
CA ASN A 209 -28.97 -22.04 29.44
C ASN A 209 -30.41 -22.51 29.71
N SER A 210 -31.38 -22.00 28.95
CA SER A 210 -32.79 -22.41 29.08
C SER A 210 -33.00 -23.87 28.70
N ALA A 211 -32.38 -24.33 27.60
CA ALA A 211 -32.45 -25.73 27.17
C ALA A 211 -31.83 -26.68 28.20
N THR A 212 -30.71 -26.28 28.82
CA THR A 212 -30.06 -27.06 29.88
C THR A 212 -30.97 -27.14 31.11
N ALA A 213 -31.54 -26.01 31.56
CA ALA A 213 -32.45 -25.98 32.70
C ALA A 213 -33.70 -26.86 32.48
N ALA A 214 -34.31 -26.80 31.29
CA ALA A 214 -35.46 -27.62 30.94
C ALA A 214 -35.14 -29.12 30.85
N THR A 215 -33.89 -29.46 30.52
CA THR A 215 -33.45 -30.86 30.42
C THR A 215 -33.17 -31.45 31.80
N VAL A 216 -32.54 -30.68 32.69
CA VAL A 216 -32.25 -31.09 34.08
C VAL A 216 -33.53 -31.34 34.87
N SER A 217 -34.61 -30.63 34.55
CA SER A 217 -35.91 -30.83 35.19
C SER A 217 -36.73 -32.00 34.62
N ASN A 218 -36.26 -32.68 33.56
CA ASN A 218 -36.97 -33.79 32.92
C ASN A 218 -36.56 -35.16 33.52
N PRO A 219 -37.47 -35.89 34.20
CA PRO A 219 -37.15 -37.16 34.87
C PRO A 219 -36.84 -38.32 33.91
N GLY A 220 -37.09 -38.19 32.60
CA GLY A 220 -36.82 -39.23 31.61
C GLY A 220 -35.40 -39.26 31.04
N LEU A 221 -34.54 -38.28 31.38
CA LEU A 221 -33.21 -38.17 30.79
C LEU A 221 -32.11 -38.68 31.73
N SER A 222 -31.38 -39.71 31.30
CA SER A 222 -30.39 -40.39 32.16
C SER A 222 -29.07 -39.63 32.34
N ASN A 223 -28.75 -38.64 31.49
CA ASN A 223 -27.51 -37.88 31.61
C ASN A 223 -27.59 -36.45 30.98
N PRO A 224 -27.63 -35.36 31.78
CA PRO A 224 -27.67 -34.00 31.28
C PRO A 224 -26.29 -33.40 30.93
N THR A 225 -25.18 -34.12 31.10
CA THR A 225 -23.82 -33.57 30.95
C THR A 225 -23.57 -32.90 29.58
N SER A 226 -24.08 -33.47 28.49
CA SER A 226 -23.92 -32.89 27.15
C SER A 226 -24.54 -31.51 27.02
N PHE A 227 -25.69 -31.26 27.65
CA PHE A 227 -26.35 -29.95 27.64
C PHE A 227 -25.57 -28.92 28.45
N TYR A 228 -25.05 -29.32 29.61
CA TYR A 228 -24.16 -28.46 30.39
C TYR A 228 -22.90 -28.07 29.61
N THR A 229 -22.28 -29.02 28.90
CA THR A 229 -21.13 -28.73 28.03
C THR A 229 -21.48 -27.75 26.92
N ILE A 230 -22.63 -27.92 26.25
CA ILE A 230 -23.06 -27.02 25.18
C ILE A 230 -23.36 -25.60 25.72
N SER A 231 -24.01 -25.48 26.89
CA SER A 231 -24.24 -24.20 27.57
C SER A 231 -22.92 -23.49 27.87
N LYS A 232 -21.92 -24.19 28.43
CA LYS A 232 -20.58 -23.62 28.65
C LYS A 232 -19.84 -23.26 27.36
N GLN A 233 -20.03 -24.03 26.29
CA GLN A 233 -19.47 -23.68 24.99
C GLN A 233 -20.15 -22.45 24.37
N ALA A 234 -21.44 -22.24 24.62
CA ALA A 234 -22.17 -21.05 24.17
C ALA A 234 -21.65 -19.78 24.88
N GLU A 235 -21.41 -19.85 26.20
CA GLU A 235 -20.76 -18.76 26.96
C GLU A 235 -19.37 -18.43 26.38
N ALA A 236 -18.56 -19.44 26.09
CA ALA A 236 -17.24 -19.25 25.51
C ALA A 236 -17.28 -18.67 24.09
N ALA A 237 -18.23 -19.14 23.25
CA ALA A 237 -18.43 -18.64 21.90
C ALA A 237 -18.90 -17.16 21.91
N ASP A 238 -19.81 -16.81 22.81
CA ASP A 238 -20.29 -15.43 22.99
C ASP A 238 -19.12 -14.47 23.28
N LEU A 239 -18.27 -14.83 24.24
CA LEU A 239 -17.07 -14.05 24.59
C LEU A 239 -16.10 -13.93 23.41
N LEU A 240 -15.85 -15.03 22.71
CA LEU A 240 -14.92 -15.06 21.57
C LEU A 240 -15.39 -14.14 20.44
N TYR A 241 -16.67 -14.23 20.06
CA TYR A 241 -17.20 -13.44 18.95
C TYR A 241 -17.34 -11.96 19.29
N LYS A 242 -17.75 -11.62 20.52
CA LYS A 242 -17.75 -10.22 21.00
C LYS A 242 -16.35 -9.61 21.05
N ALA A 243 -15.34 -10.39 21.45
CA ALA A 243 -13.96 -9.91 21.52
C ALA A 243 -13.33 -9.67 20.14
N ASN A 244 -13.81 -10.34 19.09
CA ASN A 244 -13.24 -10.27 17.74
C ASN A 244 -13.90 -9.19 16.84
N MET A 245 -14.65 -8.25 17.42
CA MET A 245 -15.35 -7.19 16.66
C MET A 245 -14.44 -6.03 16.23
N ASN A 246 -13.23 -5.92 16.80
CA ASN A 246 -12.29 -4.83 16.52
C ASN A 246 -10.95 -5.41 16.06
N THR A 247 -10.76 -5.51 14.75
CA THR A 247 -9.47 -5.89 14.15
C THR A 247 -8.69 -4.64 13.75
N GLY A 248 -7.39 -4.62 14.06
CA GLY A 248 -6.50 -3.54 13.65
C GLY A 248 -6.12 -3.67 12.18
N SER A 249 -5.67 -2.57 11.57
CA SER A 249 -5.23 -2.59 10.17
C SER A 249 -3.87 -3.26 10.00
N VAL A 250 -3.79 -4.24 9.11
CA VAL A 250 -2.53 -4.88 8.72
C VAL A 250 -1.65 -3.90 7.93
N LEU A 251 -2.25 -3.01 7.13
CA LEU A 251 -1.51 -1.99 6.40
C LEU A 251 -0.87 -0.97 7.35
N GLU A 252 -1.60 -0.52 8.36
CA GLU A 252 -1.05 0.38 9.38
C GLU A 252 0.17 -0.24 10.09
N TYR A 253 0.04 -1.51 10.50
CA TYR A 253 1.13 -2.25 11.08
C TYR A 253 2.33 -2.37 10.12
N ALA A 254 2.08 -2.65 8.84
CA ALA A 254 3.13 -2.73 7.83
C ALA A 254 3.85 -1.40 7.62
N LEU A 255 3.13 -0.28 7.62
CA LEU A 255 3.72 1.07 7.52
C LEU A 255 4.56 1.41 8.76
N ALA A 256 4.05 1.10 9.96
CA ALA A 256 4.79 1.29 11.20
C ALA A 256 6.08 0.46 11.24
N PHE A 257 6.01 -0.80 10.81
CA PHE A 257 7.18 -1.67 10.69
C PHE A 257 8.19 -1.12 9.67
N THR A 258 7.71 -0.68 8.50
CA THR A 258 8.56 -0.11 7.45
C THR A 258 9.25 1.16 7.93
N SER A 259 8.53 2.02 8.67
CA SER A 259 9.11 3.21 9.32
C SER A 259 10.24 2.81 10.27
N ALA A 260 10.00 1.81 11.13
CA ALA A 260 11.02 1.29 12.04
C ALA A 260 12.27 0.75 11.32
N ALA A 261 12.09 0.10 10.17
CA ALA A 261 13.20 -0.37 9.33
C ALA A 261 14.00 0.77 8.69
N LEU A 262 13.32 1.84 8.27
CA LEU A 262 13.94 3.04 7.69
C LEU A 262 14.74 3.86 8.69
N ASP A 263 14.41 3.81 9.98
CA ASP A 263 15.06 4.64 11.00
C ASP A 263 16.58 4.46 11.09
N LYS A 264 17.09 3.27 10.76
CA LYS A 264 18.54 2.99 10.69
C LYS A 264 19.24 3.80 9.60
N TYR A 265 18.50 4.20 8.56
CA TYR A 265 19.00 4.84 7.35
C TYR A 265 18.54 6.30 7.22
N CYS A 266 17.61 6.74 8.07
CA CYS A 266 17.01 8.08 8.04
C CYS A 266 18.07 9.19 7.99
N GLY A 267 19.14 9.13 8.80
CA GLY A 267 20.19 10.16 8.78
C GLY A 267 21.03 10.22 7.49
N LYS A 268 20.97 9.19 6.63
CA LYS A 268 21.66 9.14 5.33
C LYS A 268 20.75 9.50 4.16
N TRP A 269 19.45 9.30 4.35
CA TRP A 269 18.41 9.53 3.34
C TRP A 269 17.57 10.78 3.62
N SER A 270 17.79 11.46 4.74
CA SER A 270 17.09 12.65 5.18
C SER A 270 18.05 13.54 5.97
N VAL A 271 18.41 14.69 5.42
CA VAL A 271 19.31 15.65 6.06
C VAL A 271 18.50 16.75 6.72
N ALA A 272 18.63 16.89 8.04
CA ALA A 272 18.01 18.00 8.75
C ALA A 272 18.60 19.35 8.27
N PRO A 273 17.77 20.34 7.92
CA PRO A 273 18.28 21.64 7.48
C PRO A 273 19.04 22.34 8.58
N LYS A 274 20.25 22.84 8.27
CA LYS A 274 21.13 23.50 9.25
C LYS A 274 20.56 24.82 9.79
N THR A 275 19.77 25.51 8.98
CA THR A 275 19.25 26.85 9.27
C THR A 275 17.85 26.84 9.89
N GLY A 276 17.20 25.66 9.99
CA GLY A 276 15.81 25.53 10.40
C GLY A 276 14.78 25.91 9.33
N PHE A 277 15.22 26.41 8.17
CA PHE A 277 14.40 26.65 6.98
C PHE A 277 14.54 25.50 5.99
N ILE A 278 13.58 25.37 5.05
CA ILE A 278 13.65 24.37 3.98
C ILE A 278 14.89 24.62 3.13
N ASP A 279 15.74 23.59 2.96
CA ASP A 279 16.86 23.63 2.02
C ASP A 279 16.36 23.25 0.63
N ILE A 280 16.21 24.25 -0.24
CA ILE A 280 15.73 24.08 -1.61
C ILE A 280 16.78 23.45 -2.54
N THR A 281 18.02 23.33 -2.07
CA THR A 281 19.16 22.86 -2.86
C THR A 281 19.64 21.46 -2.49
N THR A 282 18.98 20.81 -1.54
CA THR A 282 19.33 19.48 -1.04
C THR A 282 19.39 18.44 -2.16
N VAL A 283 20.42 17.60 -2.09
CA VAL A 283 20.70 16.51 -3.04
C VAL A 283 20.79 15.15 -2.38
N LYS A 284 20.82 15.12 -1.04
CA LYS A 284 21.02 13.90 -0.24
C LYS A 284 19.72 13.25 0.18
N ASP A 285 18.60 13.96 0.05
CA ASP A 285 17.31 13.40 0.46
C ASP A 285 16.82 12.37 -0.54
N PHE A 286 16.20 11.30 -0.04
CA PHE A 286 15.70 10.19 -0.84
C PHE A 286 14.74 10.66 -1.95
N TYR A 287 13.89 11.65 -1.66
CA TYR A 287 12.97 12.18 -2.67
C TYR A 287 13.68 12.68 -3.93
N ARG A 288 14.91 13.21 -3.81
CA ARG A 288 15.69 13.74 -4.94
C ARG A 288 16.20 12.60 -5.81
N ILE A 289 16.65 11.51 -5.18
CA ILE A 289 17.05 10.29 -5.86
C ILE A 289 15.86 9.64 -6.57
N PHE A 290 14.73 9.52 -5.87
CA PHE A 290 13.52 8.97 -6.44
C PHE A 290 13.00 9.80 -7.62
N SER A 291 13.02 11.13 -7.50
CA SER A 291 12.66 12.05 -8.58
C SER A 291 13.53 11.87 -9.83
N GLY A 292 14.85 11.75 -9.65
CA GLY A 292 15.79 11.46 -10.74
C GLY A 292 15.51 10.11 -11.41
N LEU A 293 15.28 9.07 -10.59
CA LEU A 293 14.96 7.73 -11.10
C LEU A 293 13.63 7.72 -11.86
N GLN A 294 12.65 8.48 -11.38
CA GLN A 294 11.34 8.60 -12.01
C GLN A 294 11.45 9.24 -13.39
N ILE A 295 12.16 10.37 -13.51
CA ILE A 295 12.25 11.09 -14.79
C ILE A 295 13.10 10.34 -15.82
N GLU A 296 14.16 9.64 -15.42
CA GLU A 296 14.94 8.79 -16.34
C GLU A 296 14.17 7.52 -16.74
N TYR A 297 13.50 6.85 -15.80
CA TYR A 297 12.68 5.67 -16.11
C TYR A 297 11.52 6.02 -17.04
N LEU A 298 10.90 7.17 -16.80
CA LEU A 298 9.98 7.77 -17.75
C LEU A 298 10.74 7.89 -19.08
N GLU A 299 11.78 8.70 -19.19
CA GLU A 299 12.46 9.02 -20.47
C GLU A 299 12.76 7.79 -21.33
N GLU A 300 13.34 6.76 -20.70
CA GLU A 300 13.65 5.49 -21.34
C GLU A 300 12.38 4.90 -21.99
N SER A 301 11.26 4.83 -21.26
CA SER A 301 10.00 4.21 -21.73
C SER A 301 9.34 4.84 -22.97
N VAL A 302 9.70 6.08 -23.34
CA VAL A 302 9.21 6.76 -24.56
C VAL A 302 10.14 6.53 -25.76
N GLN A 303 11.43 6.29 -25.52
CA GLN A 303 12.45 6.25 -26.58
C GLN A 303 12.67 4.86 -27.18
N GLU A 304 12.52 3.75 -26.45
CA GLU A 304 12.69 2.41 -27.03
C GLU A 304 11.35 1.69 -27.30
N PRO A 305 11.31 0.81 -28.33
CA PRO A 305 10.15 -0.04 -28.57
C PRO A 305 9.80 -0.92 -27.36
N PRO A 306 8.50 -1.22 -27.13
CA PRO A 306 7.99 -1.85 -25.92
C PRO A 306 8.51 -3.27 -25.62
N SER A 307 9.29 -3.88 -26.52
CA SER A 307 9.91 -5.20 -26.30
C SER A 307 11.08 -5.17 -25.33
N ASN A 308 11.72 -4.00 -25.10
CA ASN A 308 12.98 -3.92 -24.36
C ASN A 308 12.85 -3.34 -22.94
N HIS A 309 11.80 -2.58 -22.61
CA HIS A 309 11.66 -1.97 -21.29
C HIS A 309 11.16 -2.92 -20.20
N GLU A 310 11.77 -2.82 -19.01
CA GLU A 310 11.24 -3.49 -17.81
C GLU A 310 9.99 -2.74 -17.37
N VAL A 311 8.81 -3.27 -17.70
CA VAL A 311 7.54 -2.74 -17.19
C VAL A 311 7.49 -3.08 -15.70
N LEU A 312 7.70 -2.07 -14.86
CA LEU A 312 7.74 -2.25 -13.39
C LEU A 312 6.38 -1.95 -12.72
N GLY A 313 5.46 -1.31 -13.46
CA GLY A 313 4.09 -1.01 -13.02
C GLY A 313 4.01 0.01 -11.89
N ASP A 314 2.82 0.13 -11.30
CA ASP A 314 2.51 1.15 -10.28
C ASP A 314 3.17 0.89 -8.92
N SER A 315 3.75 -0.29 -8.76
CA SER A 315 4.43 -0.68 -7.53
C SER A 315 5.67 0.17 -7.23
N ILE A 316 6.35 0.74 -8.24
CA ILE A 316 7.43 1.69 -7.98
C ILE A 316 6.91 2.92 -7.23
N ALA A 317 5.78 3.48 -7.71
CA ALA A 317 5.18 4.66 -7.10
C ALA A 317 4.75 4.35 -5.66
N TRP A 318 4.10 3.20 -5.43
CA TRP A 318 3.74 2.75 -4.07
C TRP A 318 4.96 2.67 -3.14
N GLY A 319 6.05 2.07 -3.59
CA GLY A 319 7.28 1.92 -2.81
C GLY A 319 7.96 3.25 -2.53
N GLY A 320 8.26 4.02 -3.58
CA GLY A 320 9.00 5.28 -3.48
C GLY A 320 8.24 6.34 -2.68
N CYS A 321 6.96 6.54 -2.97
CA CYS A 321 6.16 7.54 -2.26
C CYS A 321 5.92 7.17 -0.79
N THR A 322 5.81 5.87 -0.46
CA THR A 322 5.75 5.44 0.93
C THR A 322 7.05 5.74 1.67
N VAL A 323 8.21 5.47 1.07
CA VAL A 323 9.51 5.83 1.69
C VAL A 323 9.63 7.35 1.87
N ILE A 324 9.28 8.15 0.85
CA ILE A 324 9.26 9.62 0.93
C ILE A 324 8.37 10.08 2.09
N TYR A 325 7.18 9.51 2.22
CA TYR A 325 6.25 9.86 3.29
C TYR A 325 6.79 9.53 4.67
N LEU A 326 7.29 8.31 4.87
CA LEU A 326 7.79 7.85 6.16
C LEU A 326 9.05 8.60 6.59
N LEU A 327 9.79 9.19 5.65
CA LEU A 327 10.91 10.10 5.92
C LEU A 327 10.48 11.56 6.12
N GLY A 328 9.20 11.89 5.95
CA GLY A 328 8.68 13.25 6.08
C GLY A 328 9.08 14.19 4.93
N GLN A 329 9.32 13.63 3.73
CA GLN A 329 9.85 14.36 2.57
C GLN A 329 8.78 14.71 1.52
N GLN A 330 7.50 14.41 1.78
CA GLN A 330 6.41 14.58 0.81
C GLN A 330 6.26 16.01 0.29
N LEU A 331 6.36 17.03 1.17
CA LEU A 331 6.24 18.43 0.76
C LEU A 331 7.45 18.88 -0.08
N HIS A 332 8.64 18.37 0.24
CA HIS A 332 9.85 18.64 -0.56
C HIS A 332 9.74 17.99 -1.93
N PHE A 333 9.22 16.76 -2.00
CA PHE A 333 8.97 16.06 -3.25
C PHE A 333 7.95 16.82 -4.12
N GLU A 334 6.82 17.25 -3.55
CA GLU A 334 5.80 18.02 -4.29
C GLU A 334 6.34 19.34 -4.86
N LEU A 335 7.25 20.01 -4.15
CA LEU A 335 7.82 21.28 -4.59
C LEU A 335 9.01 21.11 -5.55
N PHE A 336 9.83 20.07 -5.37
CA PHE A 336 11.14 19.96 -6.00
C PHE A 336 11.32 18.72 -6.88
N ASP A 337 10.26 17.96 -7.15
CA ASP A 337 10.30 16.89 -8.14
C ASP A 337 10.64 17.45 -9.54
N PHE A 338 11.53 16.79 -10.26
CA PHE A 338 11.93 17.18 -11.61
C PHE A 338 10.78 17.07 -12.60
N SER A 339 9.93 16.04 -12.49
CA SER A 339 8.80 15.86 -13.42
C SER A 339 7.76 16.96 -13.23
N TYR A 340 7.46 17.35 -11.98
CA TYR A 340 6.59 18.50 -11.69
C TYR A 340 7.16 19.82 -12.18
N GLN A 341 8.47 20.06 -12.01
CA GLN A 341 9.09 21.27 -12.51
C GLN A 341 9.05 21.34 -14.04
N VAL A 342 9.34 20.23 -14.74
CA VAL A 342 9.24 20.16 -16.21
C VAL A 342 7.80 20.36 -16.68
N LEU A 343 6.82 19.78 -15.98
CA LEU A 343 5.39 19.98 -16.29
C LEU A 343 4.98 21.45 -16.15
N ASN A 344 5.40 22.13 -15.07
CA ASN A 344 5.13 23.55 -14.86
C ASN A 344 5.71 24.41 -16.01
N VAL A 345 6.92 24.07 -16.48
CA VAL A 345 7.53 24.76 -17.63
C VAL A 345 6.74 24.50 -18.91
N ALA A 346 6.29 23.25 -19.14
CA ALA A 346 5.46 22.89 -20.28
C ALA A 346 4.13 23.66 -20.32
N GLU A 347 3.47 23.83 -19.18
CA GLU A 347 2.23 24.60 -19.06
C GLU A 347 2.42 26.08 -19.43
N VAL A 348 3.51 26.69 -18.95
CA VAL A 348 3.85 28.09 -19.29
C VAL A 348 4.20 28.23 -20.77
N GLU A 349 4.97 27.30 -21.31
CA GLU A 349 5.36 27.28 -22.72
C GLU A 349 4.12 27.14 -23.62
N ALA A 350 3.19 26.22 -23.30
CA ALA A 350 1.93 26.06 -24.02
C ALA A 350 1.03 27.31 -23.96
N ALA A 351 0.98 28.00 -22.81
CA ALA A 351 0.22 29.23 -22.66
C ALA A 351 0.78 30.38 -23.52
N SER A 352 2.11 30.42 -23.70
CA SER A 352 2.78 31.45 -24.52
C SER A 352 2.46 31.32 -26.02
N ILE A 353 2.24 30.10 -26.51
CA ILE A 353 1.87 29.81 -27.91
C ILE A 353 0.42 30.27 -28.22
N THR A 354 -0.41 30.43 -27.19
CA THR A 354 -1.84 30.80 -27.34
C THR A 354 -2.07 32.32 -27.35
N GLN A 355 -1.04 33.14 -27.11
CA GLN A 355 -1.17 34.60 -27.25
C GLN A 355 -0.91 35.06 -28.70
N PRO A 356 -1.84 35.79 -29.35
CA PRO A 356 -1.63 36.29 -30.69
C PRO A 356 -0.76 37.54 -30.64
N ASN A 357 0.56 37.37 -30.61
CA ASN A 357 1.46 38.48 -30.88
C ASN A 357 1.39 38.83 -32.37
N LYS A 358 0.58 39.85 -32.67
CA LYS A 358 0.66 40.58 -33.94
C LYS A 358 2.06 41.19 -34.04
N ASN A 359 2.80 40.77 -35.06
CA ASN A 359 4.06 41.32 -35.59
C ASN A 359 5.34 40.52 -35.25
N ALA A 360 5.62 39.47 -36.04
CA ALA A 360 6.98 39.10 -36.43
C ALA A 360 6.94 38.30 -37.76
N PRO A 361 7.91 38.49 -38.69
CA PRO A 361 7.87 37.87 -40.01
C PRO A 361 8.36 36.43 -39.98
N ILE A 362 7.76 35.63 -40.87
CA ILE A 362 7.95 34.20 -41.10
C ILE A 362 9.41 33.87 -41.42
N ALA A 363 10.03 32.99 -40.65
CA ALA A 363 11.21 32.24 -41.06
C ALA A 363 11.30 30.86 -40.38
N GLN A 364 11.38 29.85 -41.25
CA GLN A 364 12.01 28.53 -41.11
C GLN A 364 11.27 27.39 -40.41
N GLU A 365 11.19 26.29 -41.19
CA GLU A 365 10.82 24.93 -40.82
C GLU A 365 11.44 24.51 -39.48
N HIS A 366 10.59 24.30 -38.48
CA HIS A 366 10.92 23.49 -37.32
C HIS A 366 9.89 22.37 -37.25
N GLU A 367 10.40 21.14 -37.16
CA GLU A 367 9.63 19.95 -36.80
C GLU A 367 8.63 20.28 -35.68
N ASN A 368 7.36 19.89 -35.88
CA ASN A 368 6.23 20.14 -34.99
C ASN A 368 6.62 20.08 -33.49
N PRO A 369 6.72 21.22 -32.78
CA PRO A 369 6.91 21.23 -31.33
C PRO A 369 5.73 20.60 -30.58
N SER A 370 4.60 20.43 -31.26
CA SER A 370 3.33 19.95 -30.70
C SER A 370 3.35 18.48 -30.31
N SER A 371 4.10 17.60 -31.01
CA SER A 371 4.13 16.17 -30.65
C SER A 371 5.09 15.90 -29.49
N ALA A 372 6.27 16.52 -29.49
CA ALA A 372 7.23 16.39 -28.39
C ALA A 372 6.67 16.97 -27.08
N ILE A 373 6.00 18.12 -27.12
CA ILE A 373 5.33 18.70 -25.94
C ILE A 373 4.17 17.80 -25.49
N PHE A 374 3.39 17.21 -26.41
CA PHE A 374 2.28 16.32 -26.06
C PHE A 374 2.77 15.01 -25.42
N ASP A 375 3.79 14.38 -26.00
CA ASP A 375 4.39 13.15 -25.46
C ASP A 375 5.02 13.41 -24.09
N ILE A 376 5.74 14.52 -23.90
CA ILE A 376 6.33 14.90 -22.60
C ILE A 376 5.26 15.28 -21.57
N THR A 377 4.16 15.92 -21.98
CA THR A 377 3.06 16.28 -21.07
C THR A 377 2.30 15.02 -20.63
N VAL A 378 1.92 14.12 -21.55
CA VAL A 378 1.29 12.82 -21.23
C VAL A 378 2.18 11.99 -20.30
N PHE A 379 3.48 12.07 -20.52
CA PHE A 379 4.50 11.38 -19.76
C PHE A 379 4.70 11.92 -18.33
N CYS A 380 4.87 13.23 -18.18
CA CYS A 380 4.99 13.89 -16.89
C CYS A 380 3.69 13.82 -16.07
N ILE A 381 2.53 13.57 -16.69
CA ILE A 381 1.24 13.44 -15.97
C ILE A 381 1.03 12.04 -15.36
N SER A 382 1.57 10.99 -15.97
CA SER A 382 1.12 9.61 -15.73
C SER A 382 1.53 9.01 -14.38
N ILE A 383 2.74 9.25 -13.90
CA ILE A 383 3.23 8.75 -12.59
C ILE A 383 2.91 9.73 -11.44
N PRO A 384 3.02 11.06 -11.61
CA PRO A 384 2.70 11.99 -10.55
C PRO A 384 1.22 12.11 -10.19
N ARG A 385 0.28 11.92 -11.15
CA ARG A 385 -1.14 11.75 -10.78
C ARG A 385 -1.36 10.51 -9.92
N ARG A 386 -0.67 9.41 -10.23
CA ARG A 386 -0.75 8.16 -9.46
C ARG A 386 -0.14 8.31 -8.06
N SER A 387 0.91 9.13 -7.88
CA SER A 387 1.46 9.43 -6.56
C SER A 387 0.54 10.35 -5.75
N ARG A 388 -0.12 11.34 -6.36
CA ARG A 388 -1.14 12.15 -5.67
C ARG A 388 -2.37 11.33 -5.28
N GLU A 389 -2.89 10.50 -6.20
CA GLU A 389 -3.95 9.54 -5.91
C GLU A 389 -3.55 8.54 -4.81
N LEU A 390 -2.27 8.15 -4.73
CA LEU A 390 -1.76 7.34 -3.64
C LEU A 390 -1.92 8.05 -2.30
N TYR A 391 -1.45 9.29 -2.20
CA TYR A 391 -1.57 10.11 -1.00
C TYR A 391 -3.03 10.33 -0.62
N ASP A 392 -3.90 10.57 -1.60
CA ASP A 392 -5.33 10.76 -1.40
C ASP A 392 -6.03 9.46 -0.95
N ASN A 393 -5.67 8.30 -1.52
CA ASN A 393 -6.20 7.00 -1.10
C ASN A 393 -5.73 6.62 0.31
N LEU A 394 -4.46 6.87 0.60
CA LEU A 394 -3.86 6.70 1.90
C LEU A 394 -4.51 7.63 2.95
N GLN A 395 -4.83 8.88 2.59
CA GLN A 395 -5.64 9.81 3.39
C GLN A 395 -7.10 9.37 3.54
N ALA A 396 -7.76 8.91 2.47
CA ALA A 396 -9.14 8.46 2.47
C ALA A 396 -9.36 7.19 3.31
N LEU A 397 -8.34 6.35 3.43
CA LEU A 397 -8.33 5.18 4.32
C LEU A 397 -8.10 5.55 5.80
N GLY A 398 -8.00 6.83 6.15
CA GLY A 398 -7.87 7.32 7.53
C GLY A 398 -6.46 7.22 8.12
N PHE A 399 -5.46 6.85 7.31
CA PHE A 399 -4.08 6.63 7.79
C PHE A 399 -3.22 7.90 7.79
N PHE A 400 -3.71 9.02 7.25
CA PHE A 400 -2.94 10.25 7.06
C PHE A 400 -3.74 11.47 7.58
N PRO A 401 -3.16 12.32 8.44
CA PRO A 401 -3.85 13.51 8.95
C PRO A 401 -4.06 14.55 7.84
N ARG A 402 -5.19 15.28 7.87
CA ARG A 402 -5.51 16.40 6.95
C ARG A 402 -4.55 17.61 7.04
N ARG A 403 -3.47 17.55 7.83
CA ARG A 403 -2.53 18.66 8.06
C ARG A 403 -1.08 18.18 8.09
N PRO A 404 -0.12 18.98 7.60
CA PRO A 404 1.29 18.61 7.57
C PRO A 404 1.83 18.45 8.99
N ALA A 405 2.30 17.24 9.33
CA ALA A 405 3.01 16.99 10.57
C ALA A 405 4.34 17.75 10.55
N ARG A 406 4.61 18.53 11.60
CA ARG A 406 5.94 19.11 11.84
C ARG A 406 6.93 17.96 12.01
N SER A 407 8.19 18.15 11.60
CA SER A 407 9.27 17.15 11.63
C SER A 407 9.61 16.53 13.01
N ARG A 408 8.87 16.90 14.07
CA ARG A 408 8.97 16.31 15.42
C ARG A 408 7.70 15.59 15.89
N ASP A 409 6.65 15.57 15.07
CA ASP A 409 5.33 15.00 15.37
C ASP A 409 4.98 13.81 14.47
N ILE A 410 5.97 13.08 13.94
CA ILE A 410 5.76 11.64 13.66
C ILE A 410 5.88 10.99 15.02
N PRO A 411 4.78 10.59 15.67
CA PRO A 411 4.84 10.41 17.09
C PRO A 411 5.67 9.17 17.39
N ARG A 412 6.68 9.36 18.26
CA ARG A 412 7.34 8.31 19.05
C ARG A 412 6.33 7.35 19.71
N SER A 413 5.04 7.69 19.74
CA SER A 413 3.94 6.83 20.17
C SER A 413 3.76 5.57 19.33
N ILE A 414 4.05 5.56 18.01
CA ILE A 414 3.90 4.35 17.19
C ILE A 414 5.02 3.34 17.50
N ARG A 415 6.26 3.81 17.70
CA ARG A 415 7.38 2.97 18.16
C ARG A 415 7.14 2.39 19.55
N GLU A 416 6.60 3.17 20.50
CA GLU A 416 6.24 2.66 21.83
C GLU A 416 5.04 1.70 21.80
N LEU A 417 4.05 1.92 20.93
CA LEU A 417 2.94 1.00 20.73
C LEU A 417 3.42 -0.32 20.14
N SER A 418 4.27 -0.31 19.13
CA SER A 418 4.80 -1.53 18.49
C SER A 418 5.65 -2.37 19.46
N VAL A 419 6.49 -1.74 20.28
CA VAL A 419 7.32 -2.44 21.29
C VAL A 419 6.46 -2.96 22.45
N LYS A 420 5.40 -2.22 22.86
CA LYS A 420 4.45 -2.70 23.87
C LYS A 420 3.53 -3.81 23.34
N LEU A 421 3.13 -3.76 22.06
CA LEU A 421 2.30 -4.78 21.41
C LEU A 421 3.07 -6.09 21.13
N LEU A 422 4.36 -6.00 20.81
CA LEU A 422 5.25 -7.17 20.68
C LEU A 422 5.59 -7.80 22.04
N ALA A 423 5.70 -7.01 23.12
CA ALA A 423 5.98 -7.51 24.47
C ALA A 423 4.75 -8.10 25.19
N LEU A 424 3.52 -7.75 24.75
CA LEU A 424 2.29 -8.16 25.42
C LEU A 424 1.59 -9.36 24.81
N GLY A 425 1.99 -9.86 23.63
CA GLY A 425 1.57 -11.17 23.12
C GLY A 425 0.06 -11.47 23.10
N ILE A 426 -0.85 -10.49 23.07
CA ILE A 426 -2.30 -10.74 23.18
C ILE A 426 -3.09 -9.62 22.48
N PHE A 427 -4.03 -10.02 21.64
CA PHE A 427 -5.30 -9.34 21.40
C PHE A 427 -5.83 -8.60 22.65
N SER A 428 -6.22 -7.33 22.50
CA SER A 428 -7.14 -6.57 23.37
C SER A 428 -6.79 -6.41 24.86
N ARG A 429 -6.84 -5.15 25.36
CA ARG A 429 -7.74 -4.77 26.46
C ARG A 429 -7.80 -3.25 26.67
N ASP A 430 -9.05 -2.79 26.79
CA ASP A 430 -9.55 -1.51 27.34
C ASP A 430 -9.83 -0.34 26.37
N PRO A 431 -11.09 -0.19 25.90
CA PRO A 431 -11.56 0.91 25.05
C PRO A 431 -11.82 2.23 25.80
N SER A 432 -11.65 2.29 27.13
CA SER A 432 -12.15 3.43 27.92
C SER A 432 -11.17 4.60 28.12
N ARG A 433 -9.95 4.52 27.57
CA ARG A 433 -8.93 5.59 27.71
C ARG A 433 -8.73 6.52 26.51
N TYR A 434 -9.40 6.33 25.39
CA TYR A 434 -9.28 7.22 24.22
C TYR A 434 -10.45 8.19 23.99
N ARG A 435 -11.42 8.25 24.92
CA ARG A 435 -12.63 9.09 24.77
C ARG A 435 -12.58 10.42 25.53
N ARG A 436 -11.40 11.02 25.74
CA ARG A 436 -11.29 12.31 26.46
C ARG A 436 -10.29 13.33 25.87
N ALA A 437 -10.12 13.35 24.54
CA ALA A 437 -9.31 14.37 23.87
C ALA A 437 -9.98 14.98 22.61
N LEU A 438 -11.33 15.01 22.57
CA LEU A 438 -12.09 15.62 21.47
C LEU A 438 -13.24 16.53 21.93
N TYR A 439 -13.30 16.87 23.22
CA TYR A 439 -14.18 17.91 23.75
C TYR A 439 -13.35 18.88 24.57
N ASP A 440 -12.77 19.87 23.89
CA ASP A 440 -12.44 21.20 24.43
C ASP A 440 -11.86 22.05 23.28
N ILE A 441 -12.76 22.49 22.39
CA ILE A 441 -12.52 23.68 21.56
C ILE A 441 -13.71 24.61 21.85
N PRO A 442 -13.52 25.78 22.46
CA PRO A 442 -14.59 26.73 22.72
C PRO A 442 -15.17 27.24 21.40
N ALA A 443 -16.49 27.16 21.28
CA ALA A 443 -17.25 27.79 20.21
C ALA A 443 -17.31 29.30 20.44
N HIS A 444 -16.43 30.08 19.81
CA HIS A 444 -16.67 31.50 19.51
C HIS A 444 -15.87 31.93 18.27
N CYS A 445 -16.55 31.96 17.12
CA CYS A 445 -16.66 33.15 16.27
C CYS A 445 -17.50 32.78 15.03
N VAL A 446 -18.80 33.07 15.18
CA VAL A 446 -19.80 33.21 14.12
C VAL A 446 -19.53 34.52 13.35
N HIS A 447 -20.01 34.57 12.11
CA HIS A 447 -20.02 35.67 11.11
C HIS A 447 -18.85 35.56 10.11
N HIS A 448 -19.05 35.18 8.84
CA HIS A 448 -20.19 35.41 7.94
C HIS A 448 -20.28 34.34 6.85
#